data_AF-A0A4Z0HZM7-F1
#
_entry.id   AF-A0A4Z0HZM7-F1
#
_cell.length_a   1.000
_cell.length_b   1.000
_cell.length_c   1.000
_cell.angle_alpha   90.00
_cell.angle_beta   90.00
_cell.angle_gamma   90.00
#
_symmetry.space_group_name_H-M   'P 1'
#
loop_
_entity.id
_entity.type
_entity.pdbx_description
1 polymer ?
#
loop_
_entity_poly.entity_id
_entity_poly.type
_entity_poly.pdbx_seq_one_letter_code
_entity_poly.pdbx_strand_id
1 'polypeptide(L)'
;MQASAVGAFAASVPLVIYAATASARLRQLGVTAPGATIALAGGILASGALALAGLFCWTMSRPEVVVDDGLIHALYYLVFLTGGVGHIVALGLLLAGIAVPGLILGLLPRALAWTGLGIAALAEVATLVLIWPEVAVILPIARFAGLIWLIVAGAILPTRRAEVRHG
;
A
#
# COMPACT_ATOMS: atom_id res chain seq x y z
N MET A 1 20.53 -10.36 1.04
CA MET A 1 19.39 -10.44 2.00
C MET A 1 19.34 -9.27 2.98
N GLN A 2 20.43 -8.90 3.67
CA GLN A 2 20.35 -7.83 4.68
C GLN A 2 19.97 -6.46 4.11
N ALA A 3 20.53 -6.06 2.97
CA ALA A 3 20.20 -4.78 2.35
C ALA A 3 18.71 -4.66 1.95
N SER A 4 18.12 -5.72 1.40
CA SER A 4 16.70 -5.74 1.02
C SER A 4 15.78 -5.75 2.25
N ALA A 5 16.17 -6.44 3.32
CA ALA A 5 15.44 -6.45 4.58
C ALA A 5 15.37 -5.06 5.23
N VAL A 6 16.53 -4.39 5.35
CA VAL A 6 16.62 -3.03 5.89
C VAL A 6 15.88 -2.05 4.99
N GLY A 7 15.99 -2.19 3.67
CA GLY A 7 15.27 -1.35 2.71
C GLY A 7 13.75 -1.45 2.84
N ALA A 8 13.20 -2.67 2.97
CA ALA A 8 11.76 -2.87 3.15
C ALA A 8 11.26 -2.28 4.46
N PHE A 9 12.00 -2.51 5.56
CA PHE A 9 11.66 -1.92 6.86
C PHE A 9 11.74 -0.39 6.82
N ALA A 10 12.82 0.18 6.29
CA ALA A 10 12.99 1.62 6.16
C ALA A 10 11.89 2.26 5.29
N ALA A 11 11.45 1.57 4.22
CA ALA A 11 10.38 2.04 3.34
C ALA A 11 8.99 2.01 3.98
N SER A 12 8.76 1.22 5.04
CA SER A 12 7.48 1.22 5.76
C SER A 12 7.18 2.56 6.44
N VAL A 13 8.23 3.26 6.91
CA VAL A 13 8.11 4.54 7.62
C VAL A 13 7.57 5.67 6.74
N PRO A 14 8.17 5.99 5.57
CA PRO A 14 7.61 7.00 4.69
C PRO A 14 6.22 6.62 4.18
N LEU A 15 5.93 5.32 4.01
CA LEU A 15 4.61 4.88 3.57
C LEU A 15 3.51 5.20 4.59
N VAL A 16 3.74 4.92 5.88
CA VAL A 16 2.76 5.23 6.93
C VAL A 16 2.60 6.75 7.13
N ILE A 17 3.70 7.51 6.99
CA ILE A 17 3.64 8.98 7.02
C ILE A 17 2.83 9.51 5.84
N TYR A 18 3.03 8.98 4.64
CA TYR A 18 2.22 9.33 3.47
C TYR A 18 0.74 9.03 3.72
N ALA A 19 0.41 7.84 4.22
CA ALA A 19 -0.97 7.47 4.51
C ALA A 19 -1.63 8.41 5.54
N ALA A 20 -0.91 8.75 6.61
CA ALA A 20 -1.37 9.68 7.63
C ALA A 20 -1.63 11.08 7.07
N THR A 21 -0.69 11.60 6.28
CA THR A 21 -0.79 12.95 5.68
C THR A 21 -1.90 13.01 4.62
N ALA A 22 -2.01 12.01 3.73
CA ALA A 22 -3.08 11.92 2.75
C ALA A 22 -4.46 11.84 3.41
N SER A 23 -4.60 11.03 4.46
CA SER A 23 -5.84 10.89 5.21
C SER A 23 -6.23 12.18 5.95
N ALA A 24 -5.27 12.85 6.57
CA ALA A 24 -5.50 14.15 7.22
C ALA A 24 -5.94 15.22 6.20
N ARG A 25 -5.29 15.24 5.04
CA ARG A 25 -5.61 16.16 3.95
C ARG A 25 -7.01 15.95 3.38
N LEU A 26 -7.41 14.70 3.17
CA LEU A 26 -8.79 14.35 2.75
C LEU A 26 -9.82 14.90 3.76
N ARG A 27 -9.58 14.73 5.07
CA ARG A 27 -10.46 15.31 6.11
C ARG A 27 -10.50 16.84 6.05
N GLN A 28 -9.36 17.50 5.85
CA GLN A 28 -9.27 18.96 5.71
C GLN A 28 -10.03 19.50 4.49
N LEU A 29 -10.09 18.73 3.40
CA LEU A 29 -10.87 19.06 2.19
C LEU A 29 -12.38 18.86 2.38
N GLY A 30 -12.82 18.34 3.54
CA GLY A 30 -14.22 18.16 3.87
C GLY A 30 -14.76 16.77 3.53
N VAL A 31 -13.90 15.78 3.32
CA VAL A 31 -14.33 14.37 3.22
C VAL A 31 -14.86 13.94 4.60
N THR A 32 -16.18 13.95 4.76
CA THR A 32 -16.88 13.41 5.93
C THR A 32 -17.20 11.92 5.78
N ALA A 33 -17.12 11.40 4.54
CA ALA A 33 -17.29 10.00 4.23
C ALA A 33 -16.13 9.15 4.79
N PRO A 34 -16.33 7.82 4.98
CA PRO A 34 -15.32 6.92 5.54
C PRO A 34 -14.01 6.80 4.75
N GLY A 35 -13.93 7.34 3.53
CA GLY A 35 -12.76 7.19 2.65
C GLY A 35 -11.43 7.59 3.33
N ALA A 36 -11.42 8.68 4.10
CA ALA A 36 -10.21 9.12 4.79
C ALA A 36 -9.77 8.18 5.93
N THR A 37 -10.68 7.48 6.60
CA THR A 37 -10.33 6.50 7.64
C THR A 37 -9.96 5.16 7.01
N ILE A 38 -10.59 4.78 5.90
CA ILE A 38 -10.22 3.60 5.10
C ILE A 38 -8.80 3.76 4.54
N ALA A 39 -8.47 4.94 4.00
CA ALA A 39 -7.13 5.26 3.52
C ALA A 39 -6.08 5.07 4.62
N LEU A 40 -6.35 5.61 5.81
CA LEU A 40 -5.44 5.48 6.96
C LEU A 40 -5.27 4.03 7.39
N ALA A 41 -6.37 3.29 7.53
CA ALA A 41 -6.34 1.88 7.93
C ALA A 41 -5.55 1.03 6.92
N GLY A 42 -5.85 1.20 5.62
CA GLY A 42 -5.11 0.53 4.55
C GLY A 42 -3.62 0.85 4.56
N GLY A 43 -3.27 2.13 4.73
CA GLY A 43 -1.87 2.56 4.79
C GLY A 43 -1.11 2.04 6.01
N ILE A 44 -1.76 1.98 7.19
CA ILE A 44 -1.18 1.38 8.40
C ILE A 44 -0.94 -0.11 8.18
N LEU A 45 -1.94 -0.83 7.66
CA LEU A 45 -1.83 -2.27 7.40
C LEU A 45 -0.74 -2.56 6.35
N ALA A 46 -0.69 -1.81 5.26
CA ALA A 46 0.30 -1.97 4.21
C ALA A 46 1.72 -1.71 4.72
N SER A 47 1.90 -0.65 5.51
CA SER A 47 3.19 -0.29 6.09
C SER A 47 3.63 -1.31 7.14
N GLY A 48 2.71 -1.75 8.01
CA GLY A 48 2.96 -2.79 9.00
C GLY A 48 3.35 -4.12 8.36
N ALA A 49 2.64 -4.54 7.31
CA ALA A 49 2.97 -5.75 6.56
C ALA A 49 4.35 -5.65 5.90
N LEU A 50 4.71 -4.49 5.33
CA LEU A 50 6.04 -4.26 4.76
C LEU A 50 7.15 -4.25 5.83
N ALA A 51 6.88 -3.66 7.00
CA ALA A 51 7.80 -3.67 8.14
C ALA A 51 8.06 -5.10 8.62
N LEU A 52 7.00 -5.91 8.80
CA LEU A 52 7.11 -7.32 9.17
C LEU A 52 7.91 -8.13 8.14
N ALA A 53 7.65 -7.92 6.85
CA ALA A 53 8.41 -8.56 5.77
C ALA A 53 9.91 -8.25 5.86
N GLY A 54 10.26 -6.99 6.13
CA GLY A 54 11.64 -6.56 6.35
C GLY A 54 12.27 -7.25 7.57
N LEU A 55 11.56 -7.30 8.70
CA LEU A 55 12.03 -7.94 9.93
C LEU A 55 12.22 -9.46 9.75
N PHE A 56 11.27 -10.16 9.11
CA PHE A 56 11.41 -11.59 8.81
C PHE A 56 12.57 -11.87 7.85
N CYS A 57 12.74 -11.04 6.81
CA CYS A 57 13.86 -11.15 5.88
C CYS A 57 15.21 -10.91 6.58
N TRP A 58 15.25 -10.04 7.59
CA TRP A 58 16.44 -9.83 8.39
C TRP A 58 16.74 -11.03 9.29
N THR A 59 15.71 -11.62 9.91
CA THR A 59 15.84 -12.83 10.75
C THR A 59 16.45 -13.99 9.96
N MET A 60 16.03 -14.20 8.71
CA MET A 60 16.61 -15.24 7.83
C MET A 60 18.10 -15.02 7.50
N SER A 61 18.64 -13.81 7.68
CA SER A 61 20.07 -13.56 7.45
C SER A 61 20.98 -14.03 8.58
N ARG A 62 20.40 -14.58 9.65
CA ARG A 62 21.14 -15.02 10.84
C ARG A 62 21.70 -16.43 10.62
N PRO A 63 23.02 -16.65 10.84
CA PRO A 63 23.64 -17.96 10.64
C PRO A 63 22.92 -19.09 11.38
N GLU A 64 22.40 -18.82 12.57
CA GLU A 64 21.70 -19.77 13.43
C GLU A 64 20.37 -20.26 12.82
N VAL A 65 19.73 -19.42 12.01
CA VAL A 65 18.47 -19.72 11.31
C VAL A 65 18.73 -20.48 10.01
N VAL A 66 19.88 -20.22 9.36
CA VAL A 66 20.24 -20.80 8.06
C VAL A 66 20.51 -22.32 8.14
N VAL A 67 20.74 -22.86 9.33
CA VAL A 67 21.03 -24.29 9.53
C VAL A 67 19.75 -25.14 9.65
N ASP A 68 18.59 -24.51 9.89
CA ASP A 68 17.28 -25.20 9.99
C ASP A 68 16.43 -24.92 8.74
N ASP A 69 16.37 -25.92 7.85
CA ASP A 69 15.62 -25.83 6.60
C ASP A 69 14.12 -25.59 6.82
N GLY A 70 13.52 -26.17 7.87
CA GLY A 70 12.10 -26.02 8.17
C GLY A 70 11.76 -24.59 8.58
N LEU A 71 12.59 -24.00 9.45
CA LEU A 71 12.44 -22.63 9.89
C LEU A 71 12.61 -21.63 8.74
N ILE A 72 13.60 -21.85 7.87
CA ILE A 72 13.82 -21.01 6.68
C ILE A 72 12.59 -21.01 5.77
N HIS A 73 12.03 -22.18 5.45
CA HIS A 73 10.85 -22.26 4.59
C HIS A 73 9.66 -21.51 5.18
N ALA A 74 9.40 -21.68 6.48
CA ALA A 74 8.33 -20.96 7.18
C ALA A 74 8.53 -19.43 7.11
N LEU A 75 9.76 -18.95 7.33
CA LEU A 75 10.09 -17.52 7.24
C LEU A 75 9.96 -16.98 5.81
N TYR A 76 10.34 -17.77 4.79
CA TYR A 76 10.12 -17.40 3.39
C TYR A 76 8.64 -17.22 3.08
N TYR A 77 7.78 -18.13 3.54
CA TYR A 77 6.33 -17.98 3.38
C TYR A 77 5.81 -16.73 4.11
N LEU A 78 6.27 -16.46 5.33
CA LEU A 78 5.88 -15.25 6.06
C LEU A 78 6.30 -13.97 5.36
N VAL A 79 7.52 -13.92 4.79
CA VAL A 79 7.98 -12.79 3.97
C VAL A 79 7.10 -12.64 2.73
N PHE A 80 6.75 -13.73 2.05
CA PHE A 80 5.87 -13.70 0.90
C PHE A 80 4.45 -13.24 1.25
N LEU A 81 3.88 -13.72 2.36
CA LEU A 81 2.53 -13.38 2.79
C LEU A 81 2.43 -11.91 3.24
N THR A 82 3.36 -11.46 4.07
CA THR A 82 3.37 -10.08 4.59
C THR A 82 3.85 -9.09 3.53
N GLY A 83 4.95 -9.40 2.86
CA GLY A 83 5.54 -8.55 1.85
C GLY A 83 4.78 -8.59 0.53
N GLY A 84 4.15 -9.70 0.16
CA GLY A 84 3.35 -9.84 -1.05
C GLY A 84 1.89 -9.51 -0.79
N VAL A 85 1.06 -10.54 -0.59
CA VAL A 85 -0.40 -10.42 -0.57
C VAL A 85 -0.89 -9.41 0.47
N GLY A 86 -0.44 -9.54 1.73
CA GLY A 86 -0.90 -8.68 2.82
C GLY A 86 -0.61 -7.20 2.59
N HIS A 87 0.60 -6.87 2.13
CA HIS A 87 0.95 -5.51 1.76
C HIS A 87 0.12 -5.00 0.57
N ILE A 88 -0.06 -5.80 -0.48
CA ILE A 88 -0.73 -5.37 -1.71
C ILE A 88 -2.22 -5.14 -1.48
N VAL A 89 -2.91 -6.06 -0.81
CA VAL A 89 -4.34 -5.90 -0.49
C VAL A 89 -4.56 -4.64 0.36
N ALA A 90 -3.76 -4.45 1.41
CA ALA A 90 -3.84 -3.26 2.25
C ALA A 90 -3.50 -1.96 1.49
N LEU A 91 -2.55 -2.03 0.55
CA LEU A 91 -2.22 -0.91 -0.35
C LEU A 91 -3.41 -0.57 -1.24
N GLY A 92 -4.12 -1.59 -1.77
CA GLY A 92 -5.37 -1.40 -2.51
C GLY A 92 -6.42 -0.62 -1.72
N LEU A 93 -6.56 -0.94 -0.43
CA LEU A 93 -7.44 -0.22 0.48
C LEU A 93 -7.03 1.25 0.68
N LEU A 94 -5.72 1.53 0.78
CA LEU A 94 -5.20 2.91 0.80
C LEU A 94 -5.57 3.66 -0.49
N LEU A 95 -5.35 3.04 -1.66
CA LEU A 95 -5.68 3.63 -2.96
C LEU A 95 -7.19 3.90 -3.09
N ALA A 96 -8.03 2.93 -2.75
CA ALA A 96 -9.48 3.08 -2.78
C ALA A 96 -9.95 4.21 -1.84
N GLY A 97 -9.40 4.27 -0.63
CA GLY A 97 -9.71 5.32 0.34
C GLY A 97 -9.36 6.73 -0.14
N ILE A 98 -8.41 6.89 -1.07
CA ILE A 98 -8.07 8.18 -1.70
C ILE A 98 -8.89 8.40 -2.99
N ALA A 99 -8.96 7.39 -3.86
CA ALA A 99 -9.56 7.48 -5.18
C ALA A 99 -11.08 7.70 -5.12
N VAL A 100 -11.79 7.00 -4.23
CA VAL A 100 -13.25 7.09 -4.10
C VAL A 100 -13.72 8.50 -3.70
N PRO A 101 -13.25 9.10 -2.57
CA PRO A 101 -13.62 10.47 -2.25
C PRO A 101 -13.07 11.48 -3.26
N GLY A 102 -11.90 11.19 -3.87
CA GLY A 102 -11.35 12.00 -4.96
C GLY A 102 -12.27 12.09 -6.17
N LEU A 103 -12.94 10.99 -6.53
CA LEU A 103 -13.91 10.93 -7.61
C LEU A 103 -15.25 11.59 -7.23
N ILE A 104 -15.78 11.28 -6.04
CA ILE A 104 -17.10 11.74 -5.60
C ILE A 104 -17.11 13.25 -5.36
N LEU A 105 -16.06 13.79 -4.74
CA LEU A 105 -15.95 15.22 -4.41
C LEU A 105 -15.20 16.03 -5.47
N GLY A 106 -14.79 15.41 -6.59
CA GLY A 106 -14.09 16.09 -7.68
C GLY A 106 -12.71 16.64 -7.30
N LEU A 107 -12.04 16.06 -6.30
CA LEU A 107 -10.72 16.51 -5.83
C LEU A 107 -9.57 16.06 -6.76
N LEU A 108 -9.84 15.07 -7.62
CA LEU A 108 -8.88 14.53 -8.58
C LEU A 108 -9.49 14.52 -9.99
N PRO A 109 -8.66 14.63 -11.06
CA PRO A 109 -9.11 14.40 -12.42
C PRO A 109 -9.77 13.02 -12.53
N ARG A 110 -10.92 12.93 -13.21
CA ARG A 110 -11.69 11.68 -13.33
C ARG A 110 -10.85 10.51 -13.81
N ALA A 111 -9.99 10.72 -14.80
CA ALA A 111 -9.10 9.68 -15.31
C ALA A 111 -8.19 9.11 -14.21
N LEU A 112 -7.57 9.97 -13.41
CA LEU A 112 -6.68 9.55 -12.33
C LEU A 112 -7.44 8.81 -11.22
N ALA A 113 -8.64 9.26 -10.86
CA ALA A 113 -9.43 8.58 -9.85
C ALA A 113 -9.86 7.17 -10.31
N TRP A 114 -10.26 7.02 -11.58
CA TRP A 114 -10.57 5.71 -12.17
C TRP A 114 -9.36 4.78 -12.26
N THR A 115 -8.18 5.30 -12.65
CA THR A 115 -6.96 4.47 -12.64
C THR A 115 -6.62 3.99 -11.24
N GLY A 116 -6.78 4.86 -10.22
CA GLY A 116 -6.55 4.50 -8.82
C GLY A 116 -7.50 3.41 -8.35
N LEU A 117 -8.78 3.51 -8.71
CA LEU A 117 -9.78 2.49 -8.40
C LEU A 117 -9.52 1.17 -9.13
N GLY A 118 -9.08 1.22 -10.39
CA GLY A 118 -8.68 0.03 -11.14
C GLY A 118 -7.48 -0.69 -10.52
N ILE A 119 -6.46 0.06 -10.09
CA ILE A 119 -5.30 -0.51 -9.40
C ILE A 119 -5.71 -1.05 -8.02
N ALA A 120 -6.60 -0.37 -7.30
CA ALA A 120 -7.13 -0.87 -6.03
C ALA A 120 -7.88 -2.19 -6.21
N ALA A 121 -8.73 -2.30 -7.22
CA ALA A 121 -9.41 -3.55 -7.54
C ALA A 121 -8.41 -4.67 -7.90
N LEU A 122 -7.39 -4.36 -8.71
CA LEU A 122 -6.32 -5.30 -9.03
C LEU A 122 -5.58 -5.78 -7.77
N ALA A 123 -5.34 -4.87 -6.83
CA ALA A 123 -4.70 -5.18 -5.56
C ALA A 123 -5.57 -6.07 -4.65
N GLU A 124 -6.89 -5.88 -4.62
CA GLU A 124 -7.82 -6.76 -3.90
C GLU A 124 -7.88 -8.16 -4.52
N VAL A 125 -7.87 -8.25 -5.86
CA VAL A 125 -7.80 -9.51 -6.61
C VAL A 125 -6.52 -10.29 -6.26
N ALA A 126 -5.46 -9.63 -5.81
CA ALA A 126 -4.24 -10.30 -5.35
C ALA A 126 -4.46 -11.26 -4.16
N THR A 127 -5.59 -11.16 -3.45
CA THR A 127 -6.02 -12.15 -2.45
C THR A 127 -6.12 -13.56 -3.05
N LEU A 128 -6.47 -13.68 -4.34
CA LEU A 128 -6.56 -14.97 -5.04
C LEU A 128 -5.23 -15.72 -5.10
N VAL A 129 -4.09 -15.04 -4.90
CA VAL A 129 -2.77 -15.68 -4.84
C VAL A 129 -2.68 -16.68 -3.68
N LEU A 130 -3.50 -16.53 -2.63
CA LEU A 130 -3.58 -17.50 -1.53
C LEU A 130 -4.23 -18.82 -1.95
N ILE A 131 -5.04 -18.82 -3.00
CA ILE A 131 -5.67 -20.02 -3.57
C ILE A 131 -4.83 -20.55 -4.74
N TRP A 132 -4.36 -19.65 -5.60
CA TRP A 132 -3.59 -19.97 -6.80
C TRP A 132 -2.28 -19.16 -6.83
N PRO A 133 -1.17 -19.74 -6.36
CA PRO A 133 0.13 -19.09 -6.37
C PRO A 133 0.61 -18.67 -7.77
N GLU A 134 0.14 -19.35 -8.82
CA GLU A 134 0.47 -19.06 -10.23
C GLU A 134 0.10 -17.63 -10.67
N VAL A 135 -0.86 -17.00 -10.00
CA VAL A 135 -1.28 -15.63 -10.32
C VAL A 135 -0.42 -14.56 -9.62
N ALA A 136 0.67 -14.96 -8.93
CA ALA A 136 1.53 -14.05 -8.17
C ALA A 136 2.15 -12.91 -9.01
N VAL A 137 2.16 -13.02 -10.35
CA VAL A 137 2.54 -11.93 -11.25
C VAL A 137 1.73 -10.64 -11.05
N ILE A 138 0.52 -10.73 -10.49
CA ILE A 138 -0.31 -9.57 -10.15
C ILE A 138 0.31 -8.69 -9.05
N LEU A 139 1.08 -9.30 -8.13
CA LEU A 139 1.66 -8.62 -6.97
C LEU A 139 2.62 -7.48 -7.36
N PRO A 140 3.66 -7.71 -8.20
CA PRO A 140 4.55 -6.63 -8.62
C PRO A 140 3.81 -5.58 -9.45
N ILE A 141 2.87 -5.99 -10.32
CA ILE A 141 2.11 -5.07 -11.16
C ILE A 141 1.32 -4.10 -10.29
N ALA A 142 0.52 -4.62 -9.35
CA ALA A 142 -0.28 -3.82 -8.43
C ALA A 142 0.61 -2.92 -7.55
N ARG A 143 1.77 -3.42 -7.11
CA ARG A 143 2.73 -2.63 -6.31
C ARG A 143 3.21 -1.40 -7.05
N PHE A 144 3.84 -1.60 -8.21
CA PHE A 144 4.50 -0.52 -8.93
C PHE A 144 3.48 0.46 -9.47
N ALA A 145 2.39 -0.04 -10.05
CA ALA A 145 1.28 0.81 -10.48
C ALA A 145 0.72 1.63 -9.31
N GLY A 146 0.54 1.00 -8.14
CA GLY A 146 0.00 1.68 -6.97
C GLY A 146 0.93 2.75 -6.41
N LEU A 147 2.23 2.46 -6.28
CA LEU A 147 3.21 3.45 -5.81
C LEU A 147 3.34 4.63 -6.77
N ILE A 148 3.40 4.37 -8.08
CA ILE A 148 3.41 5.44 -9.11
C ILE A 148 2.14 6.29 -8.97
N TRP A 149 0.98 5.65 -8.81
CA TRP A 149 -0.29 6.34 -8.66
C TRP A 149 -0.32 7.21 -7.40
N LEU A 150 0.18 6.73 -6.25
CA LEU A 150 0.26 7.51 -5.01
C LEU A 150 1.14 8.77 -5.15
N ILE A 151 2.25 8.68 -5.89
CA ILE A 151 3.10 9.83 -6.18
C ILE A 151 2.31 10.87 -6.99
N VAL A 152 1.66 10.43 -8.07
CA VAL A 152 0.86 11.31 -8.94
C VAL A 152 -0.32 11.92 -8.19
N ALA A 153 -1.07 11.13 -7.43
CA ALA A 153 -2.18 11.60 -6.62
C ALA A 153 -1.72 12.60 -5.54
N GLY A 154 -0.60 12.31 -4.88
CA GLY A 154 -0.01 13.20 -3.87
C GLY A 154 0.33 14.59 -4.42
N ALA A 155 0.87 14.63 -5.64
CA ALA A 155 1.23 15.87 -6.35
C ALA A 155 0.00 16.66 -6.84
N ILE A 156 -1.07 15.99 -7.24
CA ILE A 156 -2.24 16.62 -7.87
C ILE A 156 -3.32 17.02 -6.87
N LEU A 157 -3.44 16.32 -5.72
CA LEU A 157 -4.43 16.69 -4.72
C LEU A 157 -4.25 18.20 -4.37
N PRO A 158 -5.31 18.96 -4.06
CA PRO A 158 -5.21 20.37 -3.65
C PRO A 158 -4.69 20.50 -2.21
N THR A 159 -3.89 21.52 -1.90
CA THR A 159 -3.35 21.70 -0.53
C THR A 159 -4.31 22.50 0.36
N ARG A 160 -5.20 23.31 -0.23
CA ARG A 160 -6.16 24.12 0.51
C ARG A 160 -7.57 24.04 -0.08
N ARG A 161 -8.58 24.03 0.79
CA ARG A 161 -10.00 24.06 0.40
C ARG A 161 -10.40 25.29 -0.42
N ALA A 162 -9.66 26.39 -0.29
CA ALA A 162 -9.85 27.61 -1.06
C ALA A 162 -9.56 27.43 -2.57
N GLU A 163 -8.67 26.50 -2.95
CA GLU A 163 -8.30 26.25 -4.35
C GLU A 163 -9.41 25.52 -5.13
N VAL A 164 -10.25 24.75 -4.45
CA VAL A 164 -11.39 24.02 -5.05
C VAL A 164 -12.50 24.97 -5.56
N ARG A 165 -12.51 26.23 -5.12
CA ARG A 165 -13.53 27.23 -5.49
C ARG A 165 -13.23 28.01 -6.78
N HIS A 166 -12.05 27.84 -7.36
CA HIS A 166 -11.55 28.67 -8.49
C HIS A 166 -11.24 27.88 -9.78
N GLY A 167 -11.55 26.59 -9.84
CA GLY A 167 -11.44 25.76 -11.06
C GLY A 167 -12.78 25.16 -11.44
#